data_AF-A0A7S2HJ91-F1
#
_entry.id   AF-A0A7S2HJ91-F1
#
_cell.length_a   1.000
_cell.length_b   1.000
_cell.length_c   1.000
_cell.angle_alpha   90.00
_cell.angle_beta   90.00
_cell.angle_gamma   90.00
#
_symmetry.space_group_name_H-M   'P 1'
#
loop_
_entity.id
_entity.type
_entity.pdbx_description
1 polymer ?
#
loop_
_entity_poly.entity_id
_entity_poly.type
_entity_poly.pdbx_seq_one_letter_code
_entity_poly.pdbx_strand_id
1 'polypeptide(L)'
;MAPTILVQGGSLRTWSYPNPALEQVQVVLSSQNRPIDAELELWQGPGNVPCKMRVYAENGQLRPFSTVIATPRTGPSIRPSFGDNANAKPQLMPSTVAIRNIGQVEFPFAAKVLTDYVDRPSAECV
;
A
#
# COMPACT_ATOMS: atom_id res chain seq x y z
N MET A 1 7.67 -14.41 5.54
CA MET A 1 6.78 -14.41 4.37
C MET A 1 5.51 -13.64 4.74
N ALA A 2 5.12 -12.61 3.99
CA ALA A 2 3.94 -11.82 4.34
C ALA A 2 2.65 -12.66 4.24
N PRO A 3 1.69 -12.50 5.17
CA PRO A 3 0.45 -13.25 5.15
C PRO A 3 -0.38 -12.87 3.91
N THR A 4 -1.08 -13.86 3.37
CA THR A 4 -2.06 -13.64 2.32
C THR A 4 -3.41 -13.38 2.97
N ILE A 5 -4.04 -12.25 2.66
CA ILE A 5 -5.33 -11.86 3.24
C ILE A 5 -6.38 -11.84 2.13
N LEU A 6 -7.51 -12.53 2.36
CA LEU A 6 -8.67 -12.40 1.48
C LEU A 6 -9.42 -11.11 1.77
N VAL A 7 -9.56 -10.28 0.75
CA VAL A 7 -10.34 -9.04 0.77
C VAL A 7 -11.69 -9.31 0.11
N GLN A 8 -12.75 -9.35 0.92
CA GLN A 8 -14.12 -9.59 0.46
C GLN A 8 -14.65 -8.40 -0.34
N GLY A 9 -15.57 -8.60 -1.28
CA GLY A 9 -16.17 -7.49 -2.03
C GLY A 9 -16.82 -6.46 -1.10
N GLY A 10 -16.64 -5.17 -1.43
CA GLY A 10 -17.05 -4.04 -0.61
C GLY A 10 -16.21 -3.78 0.66
N SER A 11 -15.28 -4.67 1.01
CA SER A 11 -14.49 -4.57 2.25
C SER A 11 -13.18 -3.82 2.06
N LEU A 12 -12.65 -3.29 3.17
CA LEU A 12 -11.35 -2.63 3.26
C LEU A 12 -10.42 -3.44 4.17
N ARG A 13 -9.15 -3.59 3.76
CA ARG A 13 -8.06 -4.08 4.59
C ARG A 13 -6.93 -3.08 4.64
N THR A 14 -6.25 -3.00 5.78
CA THR A 14 -5.17 -2.05 6.02
C THR A 14 -3.94 -2.74 6.58
N TRP A 15 -2.77 -2.26 6.18
CA TRP A 15 -1.46 -2.67 6.67
C TRP A 15 -0.73 -1.43 7.12
N SER A 16 -0.48 -1.32 8.43
CA SER A 16 0.20 -0.18 9.04
C SER A 16 1.62 -0.55 9.42
N TYR A 17 2.58 0.26 8.99
CA TYR A 17 4.00 0.06 9.22
C TYR A 17 4.55 1.17 10.13
N PRO A 18 4.88 0.86 11.40
CA PRO A 18 5.40 1.85 12.34
C PRO A 18 6.87 2.21 12.07
N ASN A 19 7.58 1.39 11.29
CA ASN A 19 8.98 1.64 10.96
C ASN A 19 9.08 2.78 9.94
N PRO A 20 9.67 3.93 10.29
CA PRO A 20 9.86 5.08 9.39
C PRO A 20 10.90 4.82 8.28
N ALA A 21 11.73 3.79 8.44
CA ALA A 21 12.81 3.46 7.52
C ALA A 21 12.32 2.60 6.34
N LEU A 22 11.03 2.26 6.31
CA LEU A 22 10.42 1.60 5.17
C LEU A 22 10.40 2.57 3.99
N GLU A 23 11.15 2.27 2.94
CA GLU A 23 11.27 3.12 1.76
C GLU A 23 10.31 2.75 0.64
N GLN A 24 9.88 1.49 0.60
CA GLN A 24 9.01 0.95 -0.42
C GLN A 24 8.16 -0.19 0.14
N VAL A 25 6.99 -0.38 -0.46
CA VAL A 25 6.11 -1.53 -0.25
C VAL A 25 5.71 -2.11 -1.59
N GLN A 26 5.67 -3.44 -1.69
CA GLN A 26 5.10 -4.10 -2.86
C GLN A 26 3.72 -4.64 -2.52
N VAL A 27 2.74 -4.34 -3.38
CA VAL A 27 1.38 -4.86 -3.27
C VAL A 27 1.16 -5.86 -4.40
N VAL A 28 0.73 -7.07 -4.03
CA VAL A 28 0.39 -8.14 -4.97
C VAL A 28 -1.04 -8.56 -4.76
N LEU A 29 -1.85 -8.52 -5.83
CA LEU A 29 -3.25 -8.92 -5.85
C LEU A 29 -3.46 -10.08 -6.83
N SER A 30 -4.20 -11.08 -6.40
CA SER A 30 -4.55 -12.24 -7.22
C SER A 30 -5.92 -12.78 -6.86
N SER A 31 -6.59 -13.47 -7.79
CA SER A 31 -7.88 -14.12 -7.55
C SER A 31 -7.89 -15.52 -8.17
N GLN A 32 -8.98 -16.27 -8.01
CA GLN A 32 -9.18 -17.58 -8.65
C GLN A 32 -10.15 -17.45 -9.82
N ASN A 33 -9.64 -17.17 -11.03
CA ASN A 33 -10.43 -16.94 -12.25
C ASN A 33 -11.54 -15.88 -12.12
N ARG A 34 -11.34 -14.88 -11.26
CA ARG A 34 -12.31 -13.80 -11.03
C ARG A 34 -11.72 -12.44 -11.34
N PRO A 35 -12.54 -11.43 -11.64
CA PRO A 35 -12.03 -10.08 -11.78
C PRO A 35 -11.49 -9.56 -10.44
N ILE A 36 -10.49 -8.69 -10.52
CA ILE A 36 -10.03 -7.82 -9.44
C ILE A 36 -10.53 -6.43 -9.80
N ASP A 37 -11.32 -5.81 -8.92
CA ASP A 37 -11.61 -4.38 -8.97
C ASP A 37 -11.29 -3.82 -7.58
N ALA A 38 -10.21 -3.06 -7.48
CA ALA A 38 -9.64 -2.63 -6.22
C ALA A 38 -9.27 -1.14 -6.23
N GLU A 39 -9.44 -0.49 -5.09
CA GLU A 39 -8.88 0.83 -4.81
C GLU A 39 -7.76 0.68 -3.79
N LEU A 40 -6.57 1.17 -4.14
CA LEU A 40 -5.38 1.11 -3.31
C LEU A 40 -5.00 2.53 -2.91
N GLU A 41 -4.78 2.72 -1.62
CA GLU A 41 -4.37 4.00 -1.05
C GLU A 41 -3.11 3.84 -0.20
N LEU A 42 -2.15 4.74 -0.38
CA LEU A 42 -1.02 4.90 0.53
C LEU A 42 -1.23 6.15 1.38
N TRP A 43 -1.32 5.96 2.68
CA TRP A 43 -1.41 7.00 3.71
C TRP A 43 -0.06 7.20 4.39
N GLN A 44 0.30 8.47 4.65
CA GLN A 44 1.59 8.87 5.23
C GLN A 44 1.38 9.71 6.49
N GLY A 45 0.91 9.11 7.57
CA GLY A 45 0.57 9.86 8.78
C GLY A 45 -0.61 10.85 8.62
N PRO A 46 -0.98 11.55 9.71
CA PRO A 46 -2.13 12.43 9.74
C PRO A 46 -1.90 13.72 8.94
N GLY A 47 -2.96 14.25 8.33
CA GLY A 47 -2.92 15.53 7.60
C GLY A 47 -2.38 15.46 6.16
N ASN A 48 -1.96 14.28 5.69
CA ASN A 48 -1.54 14.08 4.30
C ASN A 48 -2.70 13.56 3.43
N VAL A 49 -2.73 14.00 2.17
CA VAL A 49 -3.64 13.45 1.15
C VAL A 49 -3.08 12.10 0.69
N PRO A 50 -3.86 11.02 0.72
CA PRO A 50 -3.38 9.71 0.30
C PRO A 50 -3.08 9.67 -1.20
N CYS A 51 -2.02 8.96 -1.56
CA CYS A 51 -1.80 8.56 -2.95
C CYS A 51 -2.78 7.44 -3.28
N LYS A 52 -3.55 7.57 -4.36
CA LYS A 52 -4.61 6.62 -4.72
C LYS A 52 -4.37 6.04 -6.11
N MET A 53 -4.72 4.77 -6.28
CA MET A 53 -4.81 4.14 -7.59
C MET A 53 -5.99 3.15 -7.62
N ARG A 54 -6.67 3.09 -8.76
CA ARG A 54 -7.67 2.05 -9.03
C ARG A 54 -7.03 0.99 -9.92
N VAL A 55 -7.26 -0.26 -9.56
CA VAL A 55 -6.70 -1.43 -10.22
C VAL A 55 -7.86 -2.30 -10.68
N TYR A 56 -7.91 -2.54 -12.00
CA TYR A 56 -8.84 -3.48 -12.59
C TYR A 56 -8.08 -4.55 -13.37
N ALA A 57 -8.43 -5.82 -13.16
CA ALA A 57 -7.96 -6.95 -13.95
C ALA A 57 -9.11 -7.95 -14.16
N GLU A 58 -9.39 -8.32 -15.41
CA GLU A 58 -10.51 -9.22 -15.75
C GLU A 58 -10.37 -10.63 -15.17
N ASN A 59 -9.14 -11.14 -15.10
CA ASN A 59 -8.83 -12.44 -14.50
C ASN A 59 -7.55 -12.32 -13.67
N GLY A 60 -7.71 -12.21 -12.35
CA GLY A 60 -6.60 -12.08 -11.40
C GLY A 60 -5.77 -13.35 -11.18
N GLN A 61 -6.17 -14.50 -11.76
CA GLN A 61 -5.35 -15.71 -11.80
C GLN A 61 -4.38 -15.69 -12.98
N LEU A 62 -4.87 -15.30 -14.16
CA LEU A 62 -4.06 -15.18 -15.37
C LEU A 62 -3.20 -13.91 -15.38
N ARG A 63 -3.72 -12.84 -14.78
CA ARG A 63 -3.09 -11.51 -14.73
C ARG A 63 -3.11 -11.00 -13.29
N PRO A 64 -2.27 -11.56 -12.40
CA PRO A 64 -2.10 -10.97 -11.08
C PRO A 64 -1.55 -9.55 -11.22
N PHE A 65 -1.99 -8.67 -10.34
CA PHE A 65 -1.47 -7.31 -10.29
C PHE A 65 -0.34 -7.23 -9.28
N SER A 66 0.78 -6.61 -9.67
CA SER A 66 1.93 -6.36 -8.81
C SER A 66 2.38 -4.92 -9.02
N THR A 67 2.61 -4.19 -7.93
CA THR A 67 3.15 -2.84 -7.99
C THR A 67 4.01 -2.54 -6.79
N VAL A 68 5.03 -1.71 -7.00
CA VAL A 68 5.91 -1.19 -5.96
C VAL A 68 5.56 0.26 -5.74
N ILE A 69 5.19 0.59 -4.52
CA ILE A 69 4.84 1.94 -4.09
C ILE A 69 5.97 2.45 -3.21
N ALA A 70 6.58 3.56 -3.58
CA ALA A 70 7.50 4.24 -2.69
C ALA A 70 6.75 4.74 -1.44
N THR A 71 7.30 4.47 -0.27
CA THR A 71 6.95 5.11 0.99
C THR A 71 8.03 6.16 1.25
N PRO A 72 7.97 7.32 0.55
CA PRO A 72 9.00 8.33 0.65
C PRO A 72 9.24 8.64 2.11
N ARG A 73 10.51 8.57 2.49
CA ARG A 73 10.95 8.75 3.86
C ARG A 73 10.37 10.05 4.40
N THR A 74 9.42 9.92 5.31
CA THR A 74 9.17 10.94 6.32
C THR A 74 10.41 10.93 7.21
N GLY A 75 11.42 11.69 6.80
CA GLY A 75 12.52 12.05 7.69
C GLY A 75 11.97 12.76 8.93
N PRO A 76 12.82 13.32 9.81
CA PRO A 76 12.34 14.35 10.72
C PRO A 76 11.56 15.33 9.85
N SER A 77 10.24 15.41 10.01
CA SER A 77 9.45 16.37 9.29
C SER A 77 9.98 17.73 9.76
N ILE A 78 10.87 18.36 8.99
CA ILE A 78 11.18 19.79 9.14
C ILE A 78 10.00 20.58 8.56
N ARG A 79 8.78 20.04 8.63
CA ARG A 79 7.58 20.86 8.59
C ARG A 79 7.42 21.34 10.02
N PRO A 80 7.79 22.59 10.34
CA PRO A 80 7.37 23.16 11.61
C PRO A 80 5.85 23.14 11.62
N SER A 81 5.28 22.25 12.41
CA SER A 81 3.89 22.37 12.84
C SER A 81 3.82 23.69 13.60
N PHE A 82 2.78 24.50 13.37
CA PHE A 82 2.58 25.70 14.17
C PHE A 82 2.62 25.34 15.68
N GLY A 83 3.66 25.78 16.38
CA GLY A 83 3.86 25.48 17.81
C GLY A 83 5.02 24.52 18.16
N ASP A 84 5.76 23.99 17.17
CA ASP A 84 6.93 23.16 17.47
C ASP A 84 8.05 24.01 18.10
N ASN A 85 8.50 23.64 19.30
CA ASN A 85 9.68 24.25 19.93
C ASN A 85 10.96 23.54 19.43
N ALA A 86 12.12 24.15 19.61
CA ALA A 86 13.42 23.57 19.21
C ALA A 86 13.74 22.21 19.85
N ASN A 87 12.95 21.76 20.83
CA ASN A 87 13.05 20.46 21.48
C ASN A 87 12.00 19.44 20.97
N ALA A 88 11.21 19.78 19.94
CA ALA A 88 10.22 18.89 19.37
C ALA A 88 10.91 17.62 18.84
N LYS A 89 10.53 16.46 19.42
CA LYS A 89 11.03 15.16 18.98
C LYS A 89 10.62 14.93 17.53
N PRO A 90 11.49 14.40 16.64
CA PRO A 90 11.10 14.03 15.29
C PRO A 90 9.85 13.15 15.31
N GLN A 91 8.76 13.66 14.73
CA GLN A 91 7.53 12.89 14.64
C GLN A 91 7.70 11.86 13.52
N LEU A 92 7.88 10.61 13.90
CA LEU A 92 7.92 9.47 12.99
C LEU A 92 6.51 9.28 12.42
N MET A 93 6.35 9.47 11.12
CA MET A 93 5.05 9.30 10.47
C MET A 93 4.96 7.88 9.91
N PRO A 94 4.07 7.02 10.42
CA PRO A 94 3.91 5.67 9.90
C PRO A 94 3.32 5.70 8.47
N SER A 95 3.65 4.68 7.70
CA SER A 95 3.03 4.45 6.38
C SER A 95 1.95 3.38 6.52
N THR A 96 0.77 3.64 5.94
CA THR A 96 -0.35 2.69 5.93
C THR A 96 -0.80 2.44 4.49
N VAL A 97 -0.81 1.17 4.09
CA VAL A 97 -1.41 0.74 2.83
C VAL A 97 -2.84 0.31 3.11
N ALA A 98 -3.80 0.85 2.36
CA ALA A 98 -5.20 0.51 2.42
C ALA A 98 -5.61 -0.09 1.07
N ILE A 99 -6.27 -1.25 1.09
CA ILE A 99 -6.74 -1.95 -0.11
C ILE A 99 -8.22 -2.24 0.07
N ARG A 100 -9.04 -1.64 -0.78
CA ARG A 100 -10.48 -1.82 -0.82
C ARG A 100 -10.83 -2.67 -2.03
N ASN A 101 -11.60 -3.73 -1.82
CA ASN A 101 -12.26 -4.44 -2.91
C ASN A 101 -13.56 -3.70 -3.23
N ILE A 102 -13.66 -3.15 -4.44
CA ILE A 102 -14.84 -2.44 -4.93
C ILE A 102 -15.69 -3.31 -5.85
N GLY A 103 -15.24 -4.54 -6.13
CA GLY A 103 -16.04 -5.57 -6.79
C GLY A 103 -17.16 -6.11 -5.90
N GLN A 104 -17.97 -6.97 -6.51
CA GLN A 104 -19.11 -7.61 -5.86
C GLN A 104 -18.68 -8.53 -4.71
N VAL A 105 -19.55 -8.73 -3.73
CA VAL A 105 -19.26 -9.51 -2.50
C VAL A 105 -18.84 -10.95 -2.82
N GLU A 106 -19.33 -11.51 -3.91
CA GLU A 106 -19.04 -12.85 -4.41
C GLU A 106 -17.61 -12.99 -5.00
N PHE A 107 -16.90 -11.88 -5.19
CA PHE A 107 -15.58 -11.84 -5.81
C PHE A 107 -14.48 -11.40 -4.82
N PRO A 108 -14.13 -12.24 -3.83
CA PRO A 108 -12.96 -11.97 -3.00
C PRO A 108 -11.67 -12.13 -3.82
N PHE A 109 -10.66 -11.31 -3.48
CA PHE A 109 -9.31 -11.49 -3.98
C PHE A 109 -8.30 -11.61 -2.83
N ALA A 110 -7.19 -12.28 -3.11
CA ALA A 110 -6.05 -12.38 -2.22
C ALA A 110 -5.15 -11.16 -2.39
N ALA A 111 -4.78 -10.55 -1.27
CA ALA A 111 -3.83 -9.44 -1.19
C ALA A 111 -2.61 -9.84 -0.35
N LYS A 112 -1.43 -9.45 -0.82
CA LYS A 112 -0.16 -9.53 -0.08
C LYS A 112 0.53 -8.17 -0.13
N VAL A 113 1.05 -7.71 1.00
CA VAL A 113 1.86 -6.49 1.09
C VAL A 113 3.23 -6.87 1.67
N LEU A 114 4.28 -6.63 0.89
CA LEU A 114 5.66 -7.02 1.17
C LEU A 114 6.51 -5.78 1.47
N THR A 115 7.41 -5.89 2.44
CA THR A 115 8.32 -4.80 2.87
C THR A 115 9.80 -5.11 2.67
N ASP A 116 10.19 -6.39 2.66
CA ASP A 116 11.61 -6.78 2.80
C ASP A 116 12.23 -7.19 1.45
N TYR A 117 11.44 -7.82 0.58
CA TYR A 117 11.84 -8.28 -0.75
C TYR A 117 10.90 -7.65 -1.78
N VAL A 118 11.17 -6.39 -2.06
CA VAL A 118 10.43 -5.60 -3.04
C VAL A 118 11.09 -5.81 -4.40
N ASP A 119 10.30 -6.20 -5.40
CA ASP A 119 10.78 -6.39 -6.77
C ASP A 119 11.41 -5.11 -7.33
N ARG A 120 12.48 -5.27 -8.10
CA ARG A 120 13.13 -4.16 -8.83
C ARG A 120 12.90 -4.33 -10.33
N PRO A 121 12.78 -3.21 -11.08
CA PRO A 121 12.74 -3.31 -12.53
C PRO A 121 14.01 -4.00 -13.05
N SER A 122 13.86 -4.78 -14.12
CA SER A 122 15.01 -5.37 -14.80
C SER A 122 15.89 -4.28 -15.40
N ALA A 123 17.18 -4.58 -15.60
CA ALA A 123 18.14 -3.63 -16.15
C ALA A 123 17.78 -3.16 -17.57
N GLU A 124 16.97 -3.94 -18.30
CA GLU A 124 16.52 -3.61 -19.66
C GLU A 124 15.41 -2.54 -19.68
N CYS A 125 14.80 -2.24 -18.53
CA CYS A 125 13.68 -1.30 -18.42
C CYS A 125 14.06 0.06 -17.79
N VAL A 126 15.35 0.33 -17.55
CA VAL A 126 15.87 1.55 -16.92
C VAL A 126 16.72 2.36 -17.89
#